data_AF-A0A1S2CK09-F1
#
_entry.id   AF-A0A1S2CK09-F1
#
_cell.length_a   1.000
_cell.length_b   1.000
_cell.length_c   1.000
_cell.angle_alpha   90.00
_cell.angle_beta   90.00
_cell.angle_gamma   90.00
#
_symmetry.space_group_name_H-M   'P 1'
#
loop_
_entity.id
_entity.type
_entity.pdbx_description
1 polymer ?
#
loop_
_entity_poly.entity_id
_entity_poly.type
_entity_poly.pdbx_seq_one_letter_code
_entity_poly.pdbx_strand_id
1 'polypeptide(L)'
;MPLLADEVYKEPQVFLRESFAGDIPEPAALWIVGEKKAVAADVLGHPPAALRERYWKQGSRVAWILEEVGKARPITVGILVDNNVIRKLDVLVYRETRGWEVRYPVFTNQFKGAELEGGKTLNQPVDGITGATLSVYALKKLARLALYYSQLVNDS
;
A
#
# COMPACT_ATOMS: atom_id res chain seq x y z
N MET A 1 -15.91 3.34 -29.06
CA MET A 1 -15.77 2.67 -27.76
C MET A 1 -14.81 3.51 -26.93
N PRO A 2 -15.23 4.14 -25.81
CA PRO A 2 -14.28 4.87 -24.99
C PRO A 2 -13.45 3.86 -24.19
N LEU A 3 -12.14 3.91 -24.37
CA LEU A 3 -11.19 3.30 -23.45
C LEU A 3 -11.43 3.93 -22.08
N LEU A 4 -11.74 3.10 -21.08
CA LEU A 4 -11.83 3.55 -19.69
C LEU A 4 -10.52 4.24 -19.34
N ALA A 5 -10.57 5.56 -19.12
CA ALA A 5 -9.43 6.32 -18.68
C ALA A 5 -9.02 5.81 -17.30
N ASP A 6 -7.70 5.63 -17.10
CA ASP A 6 -7.15 5.40 -15.77
C ASP A 6 -7.55 6.59 -14.89
N GLU A 7 -8.41 6.38 -13.89
CA GLU A 7 -8.76 7.44 -12.96
C GLU A 7 -7.65 7.60 -11.92
N VAL A 8 -6.91 8.71 -12.06
CA VAL A 8 -5.99 9.19 -11.04
C VAL A 8 -6.81 9.97 -10.02
N TYR A 9 -7.06 9.36 -8.85
CA TYR A 9 -7.83 9.97 -7.78
C TYR A 9 -6.99 10.91 -6.93
N LYS A 10 -5.73 10.54 -6.71
CA LYS A 10 -4.75 11.36 -5.99
C LYS A 10 -3.38 11.12 -6.58
N GLU A 11 -2.70 12.21 -6.94
CA GLU A 11 -1.35 12.11 -7.45
C GLU A 11 -0.39 11.63 -6.34
N PRO A 12 0.56 10.73 -6.65
CA PRO A 12 1.58 10.29 -5.70
C PRO A 12 2.30 11.43 -4.99
N GLN A 13 2.62 12.51 -5.71
CA GLN A 13 3.27 13.69 -5.14
C GLN A 13 2.38 14.46 -4.15
N VAL A 14 1.05 14.47 -4.35
CA VAL A 14 0.11 15.06 -3.39
C VAL A 14 0.09 14.22 -2.12
N PHE A 15 0.02 12.89 -2.25
CA PHE A 15 0.09 11.99 -1.10
C PHE A 15 1.38 12.15 -0.28
N LEU A 16 2.53 12.25 -0.96
CA LEU A 16 3.82 12.45 -0.29
C LEU A 16 3.88 13.81 0.42
N ARG A 17 3.42 14.90 -0.22
CA ARG A 17 3.34 16.23 0.42
C ARG A 17 2.46 16.19 1.67
N GLU A 18 1.29 15.56 1.60
CA GLU A 18 0.41 15.41 2.76
C GLU A 18 1.04 14.56 3.88
N SER A 19 1.84 13.56 3.51
CA SER A 19 2.45 12.61 4.46
C SER A 19 3.64 13.22 5.22
N PHE A 20 4.40 14.10 4.57
CA PHE A 20 5.60 14.75 5.14
C PHE A 20 5.43 16.26 5.36
N ALA A 21 4.20 16.77 5.39
CA ALA A 21 3.89 18.19 5.59
C ALA A 21 4.68 19.14 4.65
N GLY A 22 4.90 18.71 3.40
CA GLY A 22 5.64 19.46 2.38
C GLY A 22 7.13 19.16 2.28
N ASP A 23 7.75 18.59 3.32
CA ASP A 23 9.19 18.22 3.31
C ASP A 23 9.36 16.78 2.83
N ILE A 24 9.21 16.56 1.52
CA ILE A 24 9.32 15.22 0.94
C ILE A 24 10.79 14.79 0.95
N PRO A 25 11.17 13.69 1.64
CA PRO A 25 12.54 13.21 1.65
C PRO A 25 12.96 12.67 0.27
N GLU A 26 14.25 12.40 0.08
CA GLU A 26 14.69 11.78 -1.17
C GLU A 26 14.17 10.33 -1.28
N PRO A 27 13.72 9.91 -2.48
CA PRO A 27 13.27 8.54 -2.69
C PRO A 27 14.42 7.55 -2.57
N ALA A 28 14.26 6.55 -1.73
CA ALA A 28 15.12 5.39 -1.64
C ALA A 28 14.45 4.17 -2.30
N ALA A 29 15.25 3.12 -2.56
CA ALA A 29 14.75 1.89 -3.15
C ALA A 29 15.09 0.69 -2.27
N LEU A 30 14.09 -0.10 -1.92
CA LEU A 30 14.25 -1.36 -1.21
C LEU A 30 14.31 -2.50 -2.24
N TRP A 31 15.41 -3.24 -2.26
CA TRP A 31 15.56 -4.41 -3.11
C TRP A 31 14.81 -5.61 -2.54
N ILE A 32 13.89 -6.18 -3.34
CA ILE A 32 13.04 -7.32 -2.97
C ILE A 32 13.69 -8.60 -3.49
N VAL A 33 14.77 -9.01 -2.84
CA VAL A 33 15.58 -10.19 -3.21
C VAL A 33 15.75 -11.14 -2.03
N GLY A 34 16.10 -12.41 -2.30
CA GLY A 34 16.32 -13.43 -1.27
C GLY A 34 15.07 -13.68 -0.40
N GLU A 35 15.25 -13.68 0.92
CA GLU A 35 14.15 -13.88 1.89
C GLU A 35 13.06 -12.83 1.78
N LYS A 36 13.39 -11.56 1.48
CA LYS A 36 12.40 -10.48 1.32
C LYS A 36 11.41 -10.80 0.22
N LYS A 37 11.88 -11.42 -0.87
CA LYS A 37 11.04 -11.87 -1.99
C LYS A 37 10.13 -13.03 -1.59
N ALA A 38 10.64 -13.98 -0.81
CA ALA A 38 9.85 -15.12 -0.34
C ALA A 38 8.71 -14.67 0.57
N VAL A 39 8.99 -13.78 1.53
CA VAL A 39 7.95 -13.22 2.42
C VAL A 39 6.97 -12.34 1.64
N ALA A 40 7.45 -11.49 0.73
CA ALA A 40 6.56 -10.70 -0.13
C ALA A 40 5.64 -11.60 -0.96
N ALA A 41 6.15 -12.70 -1.50
CA ALA A 41 5.36 -13.66 -2.27
C ALA A 41 4.32 -14.40 -1.41
N ASP A 42 4.64 -14.72 -0.16
CA ASP A 42 3.69 -15.29 0.82
C ASP A 42 2.54 -14.32 1.11
N VAL A 43 2.86 -13.03 1.33
CA VAL A 43 1.87 -11.98 1.59
C VAL A 43 0.98 -11.72 0.38
N LEU A 44 1.57 -11.65 -0.82
CA LEU A 44 0.86 -11.40 -2.08
C LEU A 44 0.13 -12.65 -2.61
N GLY A 45 0.58 -13.85 -2.27
CA GLY A 45 0.10 -15.10 -2.87
C GLY A 45 0.59 -15.34 -4.31
N HIS A 46 1.52 -14.51 -4.79
CA HIS A 46 2.20 -14.62 -6.08
C HIS A 46 3.55 -13.88 -5.99
N PRO A 47 4.52 -14.15 -6.87
CA PRO A 47 5.77 -13.40 -6.87
C PRO A 47 5.53 -11.89 -7.05
N PRO A 48 6.27 -11.02 -6.34
CA PRO A 48 6.20 -9.58 -6.55
C PRO A 48 6.63 -9.25 -7.99
N ALA A 49 5.91 -8.33 -8.62
CA ALA A 49 6.18 -7.92 -10.00
C ALA A 49 7.47 -7.09 -10.13
N ALA A 50 7.80 -6.31 -9.10
CA ALA A 50 8.99 -5.47 -9.07
C ALA A 50 10.14 -6.10 -8.28
N LEU A 51 11.37 -5.90 -8.77
CA LEU A 51 12.60 -6.29 -8.07
C LEU A 51 13.04 -5.28 -7.01
N ARG A 52 12.48 -4.07 -7.07
CA ARG A 52 12.74 -3.00 -6.11
C ARG A 52 11.50 -2.14 -5.95
N GLU A 53 11.24 -1.72 -4.71
CA GLU A 53 10.13 -0.84 -4.37
C GLU A 53 10.68 0.51 -3.92
N ARG A 54 10.06 1.60 -4.38
CA ARG A 54 10.46 2.95 -3.99
C ARG A 54 9.76 3.35 -2.69
N TYR A 55 10.51 3.96 -1.79
CA TYR A 55 10.00 4.47 -0.53
C TYR A 55 10.63 5.82 -0.19
N TRP A 56 9.94 6.53 0.69
CA TRP A 56 10.34 7.83 1.21
C TRP A 56 10.41 7.70 2.72
N LYS A 57 11.57 7.91 3.31
CA LYS A 57 11.76 7.77 4.76
C LYS A 57 12.21 9.09 5.37
N GLN A 58 11.59 9.47 6.48
CA GLN A 58 11.98 10.61 7.31
C GLN A 58 11.82 10.22 8.79
N GLY A 59 12.94 9.97 9.46
CA GLY A 59 12.93 9.43 10.83
C GLY A 59 12.24 8.06 10.89
N SER A 60 11.19 7.95 11.71
CA SER A 60 10.35 6.74 11.86
C SER A 60 9.25 6.62 10.80
N ARG A 61 9.03 7.67 10.00
CA ARG A 61 7.97 7.72 8.98
C ARG A 61 8.49 7.18 7.67
N VAL A 62 7.76 6.25 7.08
CA VAL A 62 8.03 5.65 5.78
C VAL A 62 6.77 5.69 4.94
N ALA A 63 6.83 6.39 3.80
CA ALA A 63 5.78 6.37 2.80
C ALA A 63 6.15 5.40 1.68
N TRP A 64 5.20 4.53 1.35
CA TRP A 64 5.28 3.54 0.29
C TRP A 64 4.25 3.88 -0.78
N ILE A 65 4.65 3.73 -2.04
CA ILE A 65 3.71 3.72 -3.17
C ILE A 65 3.83 2.34 -3.79
N LEU A 66 2.79 1.53 -3.60
CA LEU A 66 2.76 0.13 -4.03
C LEU A 66 1.61 -0.07 -5.00
N GLU A 67 1.73 -1.09 -5.84
CA GLU A 67 0.66 -1.52 -6.74
C GLU A 67 0.37 -3.01 -6.60
N GLU A 68 -0.91 -3.37 -6.68
CA GLU A 68 -1.35 -4.77 -6.65
C GLU A 68 -2.50 -4.96 -7.64
N VAL A 69 -2.53 -6.11 -8.31
CA VAL A 69 -3.63 -6.45 -9.21
C VAL A 69 -4.89 -6.74 -8.41
N GLY A 70 -5.95 -5.98 -8.70
CA GLY A 70 -7.29 -6.22 -8.16
C GLY A 70 -7.98 -7.38 -8.89
N LYS A 71 -9.09 -7.10 -9.59
CA LYS A 71 -9.77 -8.13 -10.39
C LYS A 71 -9.14 -8.30 -11.78
N ALA A 72 -8.80 -7.21 -12.45
CA ALA A 72 -8.22 -7.24 -13.79
C ALA A 72 -7.13 -6.19 -14.03
N ARG A 73 -7.04 -5.15 -13.19
CA ARG A 73 -6.08 -4.05 -13.36
C ARG A 73 -5.34 -3.75 -12.05
N PRO A 74 -4.12 -3.20 -12.13
CA PRO A 74 -3.36 -2.80 -10.95
C PRO A 74 -3.98 -1.58 -10.28
N ILE A 75 -4.07 -1.65 -8.95
CA ILE A 75 -4.49 -0.59 -8.04
C ILE A 75 -3.24 -0.02 -7.41
N THR A 76 -3.00 1.27 -7.56
CA THR A 76 -1.86 1.97 -6.96
C THR A 76 -2.31 2.66 -5.68
N VAL A 77 -1.64 2.38 -4.57
CA VAL A 77 -1.96 2.93 -3.25
C VAL A 77 -0.73 3.59 -2.62
N GLY A 78 -0.97 4.67 -1.88
CA GLY A 78 0.00 5.32 -1.02
C GLY A 78 -0.25 4.90 0.42
N ILE A 79 0.77 4.40 1.11
CA ILE A 79 0.69 3.95 2.50
C ILE A 79 1.76 4.68 3.30
N LEU A 80 1.35 5.38 4.35
CA LEU A 80 2.24 6.01 5.32
C LEU A 80 2.28 5.15 6.57
N VAL A 81 3.47 4.67 6.89
CA VAL A 81 3.78 3.94 8.12
C VAL A 81 4.63 4.83 9.01
N ASP A 82 4.36 4.84 10.30
CA ASP A 82 5.17 5.53 11.31
C ASP A 82 5.33 4.60 12.50
N ASN A 83 6.58 4.35 12.92
CA ASN A 83 6.88 3.40 14.00
C ASN A 83 6.24 2.01 13.79
N ASN A 84 6.29 1.49 12.55
CA ASN A 84 5.66 0.22 12.15
C ASN A 84 4.13 0.16 12.31
N VAL A 85 3.48 1.32 12.37
CA VAL A 85 2.02 1.48 12.42
C VAL A 85 1.53 2.23 11.19
N ILE A 86 0.47 1.75 10.53
CA ILE A 86 -0.13 2.49 9.43
C ILE A 86 -0.80 3.76 9.96
N ARG A 87 -0.36 4.91 9.48
CA ARG A 87 -0.95 6.23 9.80
C ARG A 87 -1.96 6.67 8.76
N LYS A 88 -1.73 6.29 7.50
CA LYS A 88 -2.57 6.68 6.37
C LYS A 88 -2.47 5.66 5.25
N LEU A 89 -3.58 5.38 4.60
CA LEU A 89 -3.64 4.61 3.36
C LEU A 89 -4.59 5.36 2.42
N ASP A 90 -4.13 5.66 1.22
CA ASP A 90 -4.95 6.31 0.18
C ASP A 90 -4.80 5.54 -1.14
N VAL A 91 -5.92 5.39 -1.85
CA VAL A 91 -5.90 4.89 -3.22
C VAL A 91 -5.54 6.05 -4.16
N LEU A 92 -4.43 5.90 -4.88
CA LEU A 92 -3.88 6.94 -5.75
C LEU A 92 -4.43 6.81 -7.18
N VAL A 93 -4.35 5.60 -7.72
CA VAL A 93 -4.81 5.29 -9.08
C VAL A 93 -5.62 4.01 -9.04
N TYR A 94 -6.83 4.06 -9.59
CA TYR A 94 -7.69 2.89 -9.68
C TYR A 94 -8.28 2.80 -11.08
N ARG A 95 -8.10 1.62 -11.68
CA ARG A 95 -8.30 1.38 -13.12
C ARG A 95 -9.42 0.40 -13.41
N GLU A 96 -10.20 0.03 -12.38
CA GLU A 96 -11.30 -0.93 -12.51
C GLU A 96 -12.64 -0.21 -12.56
N THR A 97 -13.62 -0.85 -13.20
CA THR A 97 -14.99 -0.30 -13.35
C THR A 97 -15.86 -0.47 -12.12
N ARG A 98 -15.48 -1.36 -11.19
CA ARG A 98 -16.25 -1.72 -9.99
C ARG A 98 -15.31 -1.99 -8.85
N GLY A 99 -15.72 -1.62 -7.63
CA GLY A 99 -14.90 -1.72 -6.42
C GLY A 99 -14.15 -0.45 -6.06
N TRP A 100 -14.41 0.65 -6.79
CA TRP A 100 -13.86 1.98 -6.53
C TRP A 100 -14.23 2.53 -5.13
N GLU A 101 -15.18 1.90 -4.43
CA GLU A 101 -15.57 2.21 -3.06
C GLU A 101 -14.41 2.08 -2.06
N VAL A 102 -13.40 1.25 -2.36
CA VAL A 102 -12.20 1.11 -1.51
C VAL A 102 -11.37 2.40 -1.42
N ARG A 103 -11.62 3.39 -2.28
CA ARG A 103 -10.96 4.71 -2.20
C ARG A 103 -11.50 5.59 -1.09
N TYR A 104 -12.70 5.30 -0.58
CA TYR A 104 -13.35 6.20 0.35
C TYR A 104 -12.68 6.18 1.73
N PRO A 105 -12.58 7.34 2.40
CA PRO A 105 -12.00 7.43 3.74
C PRO A 105 -12.66 6.50 4.76
N VAL A 106 -13.97 6.24 4.63
CA VAL A 106 -14.69 5.30 5.50
C VAL A 106 -14.09 3.89 5.48
N PHE A 107 -13.52 3.48 4.35
CA PHE A 107 -12.84 2.21 4.21
C PHE A 107 -11.35 2.33 4.56
N THR A 108 -10.63 3.30 3.98
CA THR A 108 -9.18 3.38 4.17
C THR A 108 -8.77 3.74 5.60
N ASN A 109 -9.64 4.42 6.36
CA ASN A 109 -9.42 4.69 7.78
C ASN A 109 -9.41 3.43 8.65
N GLN A 110 -9.98 2.31 8.19
CA GLN A 110 -9.88 1.03 8.91
C GLN A 110 -8.45 0.48 8.96
N PHE A 111 -7.55 0.95 8.10
CA PHE A 111 -6.14 0.58 8.16
C PHE A 111 -5.34 1.45 9.13
N LYS A 112 -5.88 2.59 9.56
CA LYS A 112 -5.17 3.48 10.48
C LYS A 112 -5.02 2.78 11.85
N GLY A 113 -3.82 2.79 12.39
CA GLY A 113 -3.48 2.06 13.61
C GLY A 113 -3.14 0.58 13.39
N ALA A 114 -3.22 0.08 12.16
CA ALA A 114 -2.88 -1.31 11.88
C ALA A 114 -1.37 -1.56 11.98
N GLU A 115 -1.02 -2.70 12.54
CA GLU A 115 0.34 -3.21 12.72
C GLU A 115 0.42 -4.66 12.25
N LEU A 116 1.64 -5.17 12.01
CA LEU A 116 1.84 -6.58 11.73
C LEU A 116 1.91 -7.38 13.03
N GLU A 117 0.92 -8.22 13.26
CA GLU A 117 0.92 -9.23 14.31
C GLU A 117 1.55 -10.53 13.77
N GLY A 118 2.47 -11.13 14.54
CA GLY A 118 3.17 -12.35 14.16
C GLY A 118 3.95 -12.26 12.84
N GLY A 119 4.24 -11.05 12.36
CA GLY A 119 4.95 -10.79 11.11
C GLY A 119 4.17 -11.08 9.82
N LYS A 120 2.88 -11.45 9.90
CA LYS A 120 2.11 -11.89 8.71
C LYS A 120 0.67 -11.36 8.62
N THR A 121 0.03 -11.08 9.74
CA THR A 121 -1.37 -10.65 9.78
C THR A 121 -1.49 -9.24 10.31
N LEU A 122 -2.57 -8.53 9.93
CA LEU A 122 -2.89 -7.27 10.58
C LEU A 122 -3.43 -7.59 11.99
N ASN A 123 -3.00 -6.82 12.99
CA ASN A 123 -3.52 -6.91 14.36
C ASN A 123 -5.02 -6.57 14.48
N GLN A 124 -5.58 -5.90 13.46
CA GLN A 124 -6.98 -5.48 13.43
C GLN A 124 -7.72 -6.01 12.20
N PRO A 125 -9.01 -6.35 12.34
CA PRO A 125 -9.83 -6.72 11.20
C PRO A 125 -10.09 -5.49 10.32
N VAL A 126 -10.19 -5.73 9.02
CA VAL A 126 -10.67 -4.74 8.04
C VAL A 126 -11.89 -5.34 7.37
N ASP A 127 -13.02 -4.66 7.49
CA ASP A 127 -14.29 -5.09 6.91
C ASP A 127 -14.24 -5.09 5.40
N GLY A 128 -15.00 -5.99 4.78
CA GLY A 128 -15.15 -6.03 3.33
C GLY A 128 -16.15 -4.99 2.84
N ILE A 129 -16.02 -4.61 1.57
CA ILE A 129 -17.06 -3.91 0.84
C ILE A 129 -17.74 -4.92 -0.09
N THR A 130 -19.06 -5.01 0.01
CA THR A 130 -19.88 -5.88 -0.84
C THR A 130 -19.65 -5.56 -2.31
N GLY A 131 -19.28 -6.56 -3.11
CA GLY A 131 -19.02 -6.38 -4.54
C GLY A 131 -17.62 -5.84 -4.88
N ALA A 132 -16.79 -5.52 -3.89
CA ALA A 132 -15.41 -5.05 -4.05
C ALA A 132 -14.37 -5.98 -3.39
N THR A 133 -14.74 -7.24 -3.13
CA THR A 133 -13.92 -8.21 -2.38
C THR A 133 -12.48 -8.26 -2.90
N LEU A 134 -12.26 -8.41 -4.20
CA LEU A 134 -10.90 -8.50 -4.77
C LEU A 134 -10.06 -7.25 -4.53
N SER A 135 -10.66 -6.05 -4.63
CA SER A 135 -9.96 -4.79 -4.33
C SER A 135 -9.65 -4.67 -2.83
N VAL A 136 -10.55 -5.11 -1.95
CA VAL A 136 -10.30 -5.18 -0.50
C VAL A 136 -9.12 -6.10 -0.19
N TYR A 137 -9.07 -7.28 -0.81
CA TYR A 137 -7.97 -8.22 -0.63
C TYR A 137 -6.65 -7.62 -1.12
N ALA A 138 -6.64 -6.94 -2.28
CA ALA A 138 -5.46 -6.25 -2.79
C ALA A 138 -4.95 -5.20 -1.79
N LEU A 139 -5.82 -4.34 -1.25
CA LEU A 139 -5.43 -3.34 -0.25
C LEU A 139 -4.92 -3.98 1.04
N LYS A 140 -5.55 -5.06 1.52
CA LYS A 140 -5.06 -5.83 2.69
C LYS A 140 -3.67 -6.42 2.48
N LYS A 141 -3.38 -6.93 1.27
CA LYS A 141 -2.03 -7.40 0.93
C LYS A 141 -1.02 -6.26 0.93
N LEU A 142 -1.35 -5.14 0.26
CA LEU A 142 -0.46 -3.98 0.19
C LEU A 142 -0.18 -3.36 1.57
N ALA A 143 -1.19 -3.29 2.44
CA ALA A 143 -1.04 -2.83 3.83
C ALA A 143 -0.03 -3.69 4.61
N ARG A 144 -0.17 -5.02 4.54
CA ARG A 144 0.76 -5.96 5.18
C ARG A 144 2.17 -5.85 4.59
N LEU A 145 2.26 -5.71 3.27
CA LEU A 145 3.54 -5.58 2.57
C LEU A 145 4.28 -4.29 2.97
N ALA A 146 3.57 -3.16 3.01
CA ALA A 146 4.14 -1.88 3.44
C ALA A 146 4.63 -1.92 4.89
N LEU A 147 3.89 -2.57 5.80
CA LEU A 147 4.32 -2.76 7.17
C LEU A 147 5.58 -3.62 7.26
N TYR A 148 5.64 -4.73 6.54
CA TYR A 148 6.80 -5.62 6.50
C TYR A 148 8.04 -4.89 5.96
N TYR A 149 7.89 -4.17 4.84
CA TYR A 149 8.98 -3.38 4.28
C TYR A 149 9.41 -2.23 5.19
N SER A 150 8.46 -1.61 5.90
CA SER A 150 8.77 -0.58 6.90
C SER A 150 9.62 -1.12 8.03
N GLN A 151 9.33 -2.32 8.54
CA GLN A 151 10.17 -3.00 9.52
C GLN A 151 11.58 -3.19 8.98
N LEU A 152 11.73 -3.71 7.75
CA LEU A 152 13.05 -3.92 7.14
C LEU A 152 13.88 -2.65 6.98
N VAL A 153 13.26 -1.53 6.56
CA VAL A 153 13.98 -0.26 6.37
C VAL A 153 14.19 0.51 7.67
N ASN A 154 13.44 0.20 8.74
CA ASN A 154 13.64 0.80 10.06
C ASN A 154 14.68 0.03 10.88
N ASP A 155 14.83 -1.27 10.65
CA ASP A 155 15.84 -2.14 11.26
C ASP A 155 17.23 -2.04 10.57
N SER A 156 17.28 -1.44 9.37
CA SER A 156 18.53 -1.14 8.62
C SER A 156 19.00 0.29 8.83
#